data_AF-A0A914DAB2-F1
#
_entry.id   AF-A0A914DAB2-F1
#
_cell.length_a   1.000
_cell.length_b   1.000
_cell.length_c   1.000
_cell.angle_alpha   90.00
_cell.angle_beta   90.00
_cell.angle_gamma   90.00
#
_symmetry.space_group_name_H-M   'P 1'
#
loop_
_entity.id
_entity.type
_entity.pdbx_description
1 polymer ?
#
loop_
_entity_poly.entity_id
_entity_poly.type
_entity_poly.pdbx_seq_one_letter_code
_entity_poly.pdbx_strand_id
1 'polypeptide(L)'
;MFIVANFQETAVIVIHLIGAISCFGVGTLYMIAQSWITYRMCPLFCSKRIGYIRISLAIGSIVCFLIALGFGIAAANTFHKYHPDLPTPRPWSRKDHQEGYVLHCISSVAEWLMAALHVGFLLSYSRDFEKIRVEMGVQPLVAHLDQSPIWRSLSDLSTSP
;
A
#
# COMPACT_ATOMS: atom_id res chain seq x y z
N MET A 1 0.92 -7.51 -4.06
CA MET A 1 1.93 -8.57 -4.28
C MET A 1 1.48 -9.67 -5.23
N PHE A 2 0.17 -9.90 -5.47
CA PHE A 2 -0.27 -10.99 -6.34
C PHE A 2 0.31 -10.91 -7.77
N ILE A 3 0.19 -9.75 -8.44
CA ILE A 3 0.73 -9.58 -9.80
C ILE A 3 2.25 -9.76 -9.82
N VAL A 4 2.98 -9.08 -8.92
CA VAL A 4 4.45 -9.16 -8.81
C VAL A 4 4.94 -10.60 -8.62
N ALA A 5 4.23 -11.39 -7.81
CA ALA A 5 4.59 -12.78 -7.51
C ALA A 5 4.27 -13.76 -8.65
N ASN A 6 3.18 -13.53 -9.38
CA ASN A 6 2.74 -14.45 -10.45
C ASN A 6 3.36 -14.10 -11.81
N PHE A 7 3.60 -12.83 -12.08
CA PHE A 7 4.26 -12.36 -13.30
C PHE A 7 5.70 -12.01 -12.96
N GLN A 8 6.60 -12.98 -13.06
CA GLN A 8 8.01 -12.74 -12.81
C GLN A 8 8.61 -11.79 -13.87
N GLU A 9 9.57 -10.97 -13.44
CA GLU A 9 10.33 -10.06 -14.31
C GLU A 9 10.90 -10.76 -15.55
N THR A 10 11.32 -12.03 -15.43
CA THR A 10 11.92 -12.78 -16.53
C THR A 10 10.92 -13.34 -17.54
N ALA A 11 9.63 -13.39 -17.20
CA ALA A 11 8.60 -13.89 -18.10
C ALA A 11 7.91 -12.72 -18.80
N VAL A 12 7.43 -11.73 -18.03
CA VAL A 12 6.65 -10.61 -18.56
C VAL A 12 6.96 -9.32 -17.80
N ILE A 13 8.13 -8.72 -18.08
CA ILE A 13 8.66 -7.54 -17.38
C ILE A 13 7.68 -6.37 -17.31
N VAL A 14 6.92 -6.12 -18.39
CA VAL A 14 5.95 -5.00 -18.43
C VAL A 14 4.86 -5.19 -17.37
N ILE A 15 4.27 -6.38 -17.28
CA ILE A 15 3.23 -6.68 -16.29
C ILE A 15 3.83 -6.69 -14.88
N HIS A 16 5.04 -7.24 -14.73
CA HIS A 16 5.76 -7.23 -13.47
C HIS A 16 5.96 -5.79 -12.95
N LEU A 17 6.46 -4.90 -13.81
CA LEU A 17 6.75 -3.51 -13.45
C LEU A 17 5.47 -2.71 -13.14
N ILE A 18 4.40 -2.91 -13.91
CA ILE A 18 3.08 -2.34 -13.58
C ILE A 18 2.64 -2.83 -12.20
N GLY A 19 2.73 -4.13 -11.96
CA GLY A 19 2.42 -4.73 -10.66
C GLY A 19 3.26 -4.16 -9.52
N ALA A 20 4.55 -3.95 -9.74
CA ALA A 20 5.49 -3.42 -8.75
C ALA A 20 5.21 -1.95 -8.44
N ILE A 21 5.08 -1.10 -9.46
CA ILE A 21 4.77 0.34 -9.28
C ILE A 21 3.42 0.51 -8.61
N SER A 22 2.39 -0.23 -9.04
CA SER A 22 1.08 -0.17 -8.39
C SER A 22 1.16 -0.68 -6.95
N CYS A 23 1.81 -1.81 -6.70
CA CYS A 23 1.80 -2.40 -5.37
C CYS A 23 2.63 -1.61 -4.37
N PHE A 24 3.83 -1.17 -4.75
CA PHE A 24 4.77 -0.51 -3.85
C PHE A 24 4.63 1.01 -3.86
N GLY A 25 4.39 1.62 -5.03
CA GLY A 25 4.19 3.07 -5.15
C GLY A 25 2.87 3.49 -4.51
N VAL A 26 1.75 2.95 -5.01
CA VAL A 26 0.43 3.26 -4.43
C VAL A 26 0.31 2.69 -3.01
N GLY A 27 0.91 1.53 -2.73
CA GLY A 27 1.00 0.98 -1.38
C GLY A 27 1.69 1.91 -0.39
N THR A 28 2.80 2.53 -0.78
CA THR A 28 3.49 3.53 0.06
C THR A 28 2.63 4.77 0.30
N LEU A 29 1.93 5.28 -0.71
CA LEU A 29 0.98 6.39 -0.55
C LEU A 29 -0.15 6.03 0.42
N TYR A 30 -0.68 4.82 0.32
CA TYR A 30 -1.67 4.29 1.25
C TYR A 30 -1.12 4.25 2.68
N MET A 31 0.11 3.75 2.88
CA MET A 31 0.75 3.71 4.19
C MET A 31 0.93 5.09 4.82
N ILE A 32 1.27 6.11 4.01
CA ILE A 32 1.37 7.51 4.46
C ILE A 32 -0.01 8.02 4.93
N ALA A 33 -1.04 7.88 4.08
CA ALA A 33 -2.39 8.33 4.40
C ALA A 33 -2.94 7.65 5.66
N GLN A 34 -2.75 6.34 5.77
CA GLN A 34 -3.19 5.54 6.92
C GLN A 34 -2.42 5.84 8.21
N SER A 35 -1.13 6.13 8.11
CA SER A 35 -0.33 6.58 9.25
C SER A 35 -0.78 7.97 9.73
N TRP A 36 -1.09 8.88 8.80
CA TRP A 36 -1.63 10.20 9.12
C TRP A 36 -2.99 10.09 9.82
N ILE A 37 -3.91 9.26 9.31
CA ILE A 37 -5.20 9.00 9.95
C ILE A 37 -4.99 8.43 11.36
N THR A 38 -4.11 7.43 11.51
CA THR A 38 -3.81 6.85 12.84
C THR A 38 -3.27 7.91 13.81
N TYR A 39 -2.41 8.82 13.34
CA TYR A 39 -1.90 9.91 14.16
C TYR A 39 -3.02 10.84 14.64
N ARG A 40 -3.97 11.19 13.76
CA ARG A 40 -5.14 12.02 14.09
C ARG A 40 -6.13 11.31 15.02
N MET A 41 -6.16 9.98 15.00
CA MET A 41 -6.98 9.15 15.89
C MET A 41 -6.37 8.99 17.29
N CYS A 42 -5.08 9.29 17.47
CA CYS A 42 -4.41 9.21 18.77
C CYS A 42 -4.68 10.47 19.63
N PRO A 43 -4.86 10.34 20.95
CA PRO A 43 -4.90 9.10 21.74
C PRO A 43 -6.31 8.50 21.88
N LEU A 44 -7.34 9.08 21.25
CA LEU A 44 -8.73 8.74 21.54
C LEU A 44 -9.13 7.32 21.11
N PHE A 45 -8.71 6.90 19.92
CA PHE A 45 -9.08 5.58 19.37
C PHE A 45 -7.89 4.61 19.26
N CYS A 46 -6.66 5.14 19.20
CA CYS A 46 -5.44 4.36 19.07
C CYS A 46 -4.40 4.80 20.09
N SER A 47 -3.55 3.85 20.51
CA SER A 47 -2.40 4.18 21.37
C SER A 47 -1.34 4.96 20.59
N LYS A 48 -0.65 5.89 21.25
CA LYS A 48 0.49 6.61 20.62
C LYS A 48 1.58 5.67 20.10
N ARG A 49 1.79 4.54 20.79
CA ARG A 49 2.76 3.49 20.41
C ARG A 49 2.46 2.92 19.03
N ILE A 50 1.22 2.53 18.75
CA ILE A 50 0.88 1.96 17.43
C ILE A 50 0.99 3.03 16.33
N GLY A 51 0.67 4.29 16.65
CA GLY A 51 0.90 5.43 15.77
C GLY A 51 2.37 5.56 15.35
N TYR A 52 3.31 5.55 16.31
CA TYR A 52 4.74 5.62 16.00
C TYR A 52 5.24 4.43 15.19
N ILE A 53 4.78 3.21 15.48
CA ILE A 53 5.14 2.02 14.70
C ILE A 53 4.70 2.17 13.24
N ARG A 54 3.45 2.56 12.99
CA ARG A 54 2.92 2.74 11.62
C ARG A 54 3.66 3.84 10.87
N ILE A 55 3.95 4.97 11.52
CA ILE A 55 4.75 6.04 10.93
C ILE A 55 6.16 5.54 10.58
N SER A 56 6.83 4.79 11.47
CA SER A 56 8.16 4.26 11.17
C SER A 56 8.18 3.28 9.99
N LEU A 57 7.14 2.44 9.87
CA LEU A 57 6.98 1.52 8.75
C LEU A 57 6.73 2.28 7.44
N ALA A 58 5.89 3.34 7.47
CA ALA A 58 5.65 4.20 6.32
C ALA A 58 6.92 4.93 5.86
N ILE A 59 7.69 5.51 6.78
CA ILE A 59 8.97 6.16 6.47
C ILE A 59 9.96 5.15 5.88
N GLY A 60 10.10 3.97 6.50
CA GLY A 60 10.96 2.91 5.98
C GLY A 60 10.56 2.49 4.56
N SER A 61 9.25 2.41 4.29
CA SER A 61 8.72 2.08 2.96
C SER A 61 9.08 3.14 1.93
N ILE A 62 8.98 4.43 2.25
CA ILE A 62 9.38 5.54 1.36
C ILE A 62 10.87 5.42 1.02
N VAL A 63 11.73 5.24 2.03
CA VAL A 63 13.18 5.13 1.81
C VAL A 63 13.50 3.93 0.93
N CYS A 64 12.92 2.76 1.23
CA CYS A 64 13.15 1.56 0.44
C CYS A 64 12.61 1.69 -0.98
N PHE A 65 11.46 2.35 -1.20
CA PHE A 65 10.91 2.61 -2.52
C PHE A 65 11.84 3.49 -3.37
N LEU A 66 12.36 4.57 -2.79
CA LEU A 66 13.29 5.47 -3.48
C LEU A 66 14.62 4.77 -3.82
N ILE A 67 15.14 3.95 -2.91
CA ILE A 67 16.35 3.16 -3.16
C ILE A 67 16.09 2.12 -4.26
N ALA A 68 15.01 1.33 -4.14
CA ALA A 68 14.67 0.29 -5.11
C ALA A 68 14.51 0.89 -6.52
N LEU A 69 13.71 1.95 -6.66
CA LEU A 69 13.47 2.60 -7.94
C LEU A 69 14.72 3.30 -8.49
N GLY A 70 15.40 4.09 -7.66
CA GLY A 70 16.57 4.86 -8.09
C GLY A 70 17.74 3.98 -8.50
N PHE A 71 18.12 3.01 -7.66
CA PHE A 71 19.19 2.08 -7.97
C PHE A 71 18.81 1.09 -9.08
N GLY A 72 17.53 0.74 -9.23
CA GLY A 72 17.05 -0.11 -10.32
C GLY A 72 17.19 0.57 -11.68
N ILE A 73 16.77 1.84 -11.77
CA ILE A 73 16.96 2.65 -12.99
C ILE A 73 18.45 2.88 -13.27
N ALA A 74 19.24 3.20 -12.23
CA ALA A 74 20.67 3.39 -12.40
C ALA A 74 21.36 2.10 -12.90
N ALA A 75 21.02 0.94 -12.34
CA ALA A 75 21.52 -0.35 -12.78
C ALA A 75 21.21 -0.62 -14.25
N ALA A 76 19.95 -0.42 -14.66
CA ALA A 76 19.51 -0.62 -16.04
C ALA A 76 20.23 0.34 -17.01
N ASN A 77 20.35 1.63 -16.65
CA ASN A 77 21.04 2.61 -17.48
C ASN A 77 22.54 2.30 -17.63
N THR A 78 23.21 1.94 -16.52
CA THR A 78 24.62 1.56 -16.54
C THR A 78 24.84 0.32 -17.39
N PHE A 79 23.96 -0.69 -17.29
CA PHE A 79 24.08 -1.91 -18.08
C PHE A 79 23.82 -1.68 -19.58
N HIS A 80 22.70 -1.05 -19.94
CA HIS A 80 22.33 -0.84 -21.35
C HIS A 80 23.24 0.16 -22.08
N LYS A 81 24.03 0.97 -21.36
CA LYS A 81 25.08 1.78 -21.96
C LYS A 81 26.15 0.94 -22.66
N TYR A 82 26.47 -0.23 -22.11
CA TYR A 82 27.47 -1.14 -22.66
C TYR A 82 26.85 -2.31 -23.43
N HIS A 83 25.60 -2.67 -23.10
CA HIS A 83 24.88 -3.80 -23.67
C HIS A 83 23.45 -3.41 -24.07
N PRO A 84 23.26 -2.64 -25.16
CA PRO A 84 21.96 -2.06 -25.52
C PRO A 84 20.90 -3.12 -25.87
N ASP A 85 21.31 -4.23 -26.47
CA ASP A 85 20.39 -5.27 -26.96
C ASP A 85 20.15 -6.41 -25.95
N LEU A 86 20.82 -6.38 -24.80
CA LEU A 86 20.70 -7.42 -23.79
C LEU A 86 19.79 -6.97 -22.64
N PRO A 87 18.96 -7.86 -22.08
CA PRO A 87 18.19 -7.53 -20.90
C PRO A 87 19.10 -7.33 -19.68
N THR A 88 18.71 -6.42 -18.78
CA THR A 88 19.40 -6.20 -17.50
C THR A 88 19.67 -7.54 -16.79
N PRO A 89 20.91 -7.80 -16.32
CA PRO A 89 21.25 -9.04 -15.67
C PRO A 89 20.49 -9.19 -14.37
N ARG A 90 20.16 -10.43 -14.02
CA ARG A 90 19.53 -10.71 -12.73
C ARG A 90 20.45 -10.33 -11.57
N PRO A 91 19.88 -9.79 -10.49
CA PRO A 91 20.60 -9.73 -9.22
C PRO A 91 20.95 -11.16 -8.79
N TRP A 92 22.04 -11.32 -8.04
CA TRP A 92 22.51 -12.63 -7.54
C TRP A 92 22.97 -13.62 -8.63
N SER A 93 23.14 -13.18 -9.88
CA SER A 93 23.65 -14.02 -10.97
C SER A 93 25.13 -14.42 -10.83
N ARG A 94 25.82 -13.96 -9.76
CA ARG A 94 27.27 -14.14 -9.54
C ARG A 94 28.14 -13.61 -10.68
N LYS A 95 27.59 -12.64 -11.41
CA LYS A 95 28.27 -11.92 -12.48
C LYS A 95 28.73 -10.57 -11.94
N ASP A 96 29.54 -10.64 -10.90
CA ASP A 96 29.95 -9.50 -10.06
C ASP A 96 30.64 -8.40 -10.86
N HIS A 97 31.26 -8.79 -11.97
CA HIS A 97 32.01 -7.92 -12.89
C HIS A 97 31.11 -7.26 -13.95
N GLN A 98 29.80 -7.48 -13.93
CA GLN A 98 28.88 -6.83 -14.87
C GLN A 98 28.51 -5.43 -14.42
N GLU A 99 28.46 -4.54 -15.40
CA GLU A 99 28.07 -3.15 -15.24
C GLU A 99 26.69 -3.03 -14.61
N GLY A 100 26.58 -2.27 -13.52
CA GLY A 100 25.32 -2.08 -12.80
C GLY A 100 24.90 -3.24 -11.88
N TYR A 101 25.65 -4.34 -11.79
CA TYR A 101 25.28 -5.51 -10.95
C TYR A 101 25.07 -5.16 -9.47
N VAL A 102 26.01 -4.41 -8.88
CA VAL A 102 25.93 -4.00 -7.47
C VAL A 102 24.73 -3.08 -7.23
N LEU A 103 24.47 -2.15 -8.16
CA LEU A 103 23.31 -1.27 -8.10
C LEU A 103 22.01 -2.08 -8.15
N HIS A 104 21.95 -3.10 -9.01
CA HIS A 104 20.79 -3.98 -9.10
C HIS A 104 20.58 -4.77 -7.80
N CYS A 105 21.65 -5.29 -7.19
CA CYS A 105 21.55 -6.00 -5.91
C CYS A 105 21.05 -5.08 -4.78
N ILE A 106 21.53 -3.83 -4.71
CA ILE A 106 21.06 -2.84 -3.73
C ILE A 106 19.56 -2.57 -3.94
N SER A 107 19.14 -2.37 -5.20
CA SER A 107 17.74 -2.17 -5.57
C SER A 107 16.87 -3.35 -5.12
N SER A 108 17.29 -4.58 -5.41
CA SER A 108 16.54 -5.77 -5.00
C SER A 108 16.47 -5.94 -3.49
N VAL A 109 17.57 -5.73 -2.74
CA VAL A 109 17.52 -5.79 -1.27
C VAL A 109 16.50 -4.79 -0.72
N ALA A 110 16.49 -3.57 -1.26
CA ALA A 110 15.52 -2.54 -0.88
C ALA A 110 14.08 -2.94 -1.24
N GLU A 111 13.84 -3.57 -2.39
CA GLU A 111 12.53 -4.07 -2.79
C GLU A 111 12.00 -5.14 -1.82
N TRP A 112 12.82 -6.14 -1.47
CA TRP A 112 12.43 -7.19 -0.54
C TRP A 112 12.16 -6.64 0.88
N LEU A 113 12.98 -5.70 1.33
CA LEU A 113 12.75 -5.00 2.59
C LEU A 113 11.44 -4.19 2.55
N MET A 114 11.18 -3.47 1.46
CA MET A 114 9.93 -2.73 1.27
C MET A 114 8.71 -3.64 1.30
N ALA A 115 8.79 -4.82 0.69
CA ALA A 115 7.72 -5.82 0.74
C ALA A 115 7.45 -6.30 2.17
N ALA A 116 8.50 -6.58 2.94
CA ALA A 116 8.38 -6.95 4.35
C ALA A 116 7.76 -5.82 5.20
N LEU A 117 8.14 -4.56 4.94
CA LEU A 117 7.57 -3.38 5.61
C LEU A 117 6.07 -3.21 5.31
N HIS A 118 5.65 -3.40 4.06
CA HIS A 118 4.22 -3.35 3.69
C HIS A 118 3.42 -4.45 4.40
N VAL A 119 3.94 -5.68 4.43
CA VAL A 119 3.29 -6.78 5.17
C VAL A 119 3.23 -6.46 6.67
N GLY A 120 4.33 -5.99 7.25
CA GLY A 120 4.36 -5.57 8.67
C GLY A 120 3.35 -4.45 8.97
N PHE A 121 3.18 -3.51 8.03
CA PHE A 121 2.19 -2.45 8.16
C PHE A 121 0.77 -3.00 8.16
N LEU A 122 0.42 -3.88 7.21
CA LEU A 122 -0.89 -4.54 7.19
C LEU A 122 -1.15 -5.34 8.46
N LEU A 123 -0.16 -6.10 8.94
CA LEU A 123 -0.27 -6.87 10.18
C LEU A 123 -0.49 -5.96 11.40
N SER A 124 0.03 -4.73 11.39
CA SER A 124 -0.21 -3.76 12.46
C SER A 124 -1.69 -3.39 12.62
N TYR A 125 -2.53 -3.63 11.60
CA TYR A 125 -3.98 -3.38 11.66
C TYR A 125 -4.81 -4.59 12.07
N SER A 126 -4.25 -5.80 12.08
CA SER A 126 -4.98 -7.03 12.43
C SER A 126 -5.73 -6.91 13.77
N ARG A 127 -5.04 -6.42 14.81
CA ARG A 127 -5.59 -6.23 16.16
C ARG A 127 -6.62 -5.12 16.27
N ASP A 128 -6.60 -4.15 15.36
CA ASP A 128 -7.60 -3.08 15.35
C ASP A 128 -8.90 -3.63 14.74
N PHE A 129 -8.80 -4.42 13.66
CA PHE A 129 -9.97 -5.04 13.04
C PHE A 129 -10.65 -6.09 13.93
N GLU A 130 -9.91 -6.79 14.78
CA GLU A 130 -10.47 -7.71 15.78
C GLU A 130 -11.41 -7.02 16.78
N LYS A 131 -11.29 -5.70 16.98
CA LYS A 131 -12.04 -4.94 18.00
C LYS A 131 -13.23 -4.18 17.44
N ILE A 132 -13.38 -4.12 16.12
CA ILE A 132 -14.44 -3.35 15.47
C ILE A 132 -15.63 -4.27 15.24
N ARG A 133 -16.77 -3.94 15.85
CA ARG A 133 -18.06 -4.56 15.57
C ARG A 133 -18.94 -3.54 14.87
N VAL A 134 -19.39 -3.86 13.66
CA VAL A 134 -20.32 -3.03 12.90
C VAL A 134 -21.72 -3.60 13.07
N GLU A 135 -22.62 -2.84 13.68
CA GLU A 135 -24.04 -3.14 13.72
C GLU A 135 -24.77 -2.15 12.83
N MET A 136 -25.57 -2.66 11.89
CA MET A 136 -26.41 -1.84 11.01
C MET A 136 -27.87 -2.17 11.28
N GLY A 137 -28.59 -1.22 11.88
CA GLY A 137 -30.04 -1.28 11.99
C GLY A 137 -30.67 -0.61 10.77
N VAL A 138 -31.31 -1.40 9.91
CA VAL A 138 -32.13 -0.86 8.81
C VAL A 138 -33.58 -0.88 9.26
N GLN A 139 -34.20 0.29 9.35
CA GLN A 139 -35.65 0.41 9.58
C GLN A 139 -36.30 1.01 8.35
N PRO A 140 -37.40 0.43 7.86
CA PRO A 140 -38.14 1.00 6.75
C PRO A 140 -38.83 2.29 7.21
N LEU A 141 -38.61 3.39 6.48
CA LEU A 141 -39.27 4.68 6.71
C LEU A 141 -40.76 4.66 6.33
N VAL A 142 -41.18 3.60 5.65
CA VAL A 142 -42.52 3.41 5.10
C VAL A 142 -42.94 1.95 5.28
N ALA A 143 -44.23 1.71 5.52
CA ALA A 143 -44.75 0.35 5.65
C ALA A 143 -44.69 -0.42 4.32
N HIS A 144 -44.69 0.29 3.19
CA HIS A 144 -44.59 -0.25 1.85
C HIS A 144 -43.63 0.59 1.00
N LEU A 145 -42.74 -0.03 0.23
CA LEU A 145 -41.66 0.66 -0.50
C LEU A 145 -42.15 1.61 -1.61
N ASP A 146 -43.41 1.47 -2.05
CA ASP A 146 -44.04 2.39 -3.02
C ASP A 146 -44.56 3.69 -2.38
N GLN A 147 -44.55 3.79 -1.05
CA GLN A 147 -44.96 5.00 -0.34
C GLN A 147 -43.79 5.98 -0.29
N SER A 148 -44.09 7.27 -0.47
CA SER A 148 -43.12 8.33 -0.22
C SER A 148 -42.84 8.45 1.28
N PRO A 149 -41.57 8.66 1.68
CA PRO A 149 -41.23 8.88 3.08
C PRO A 149 -41.94 10.12 3.60
N ILE A 150 -42.73 9.96 4.67
CA ILE A 150 -43.42 11.07 5.33
C ILE A 150 -42.37 11.83 6.14
N TRP A 151 -41.85 12.93 5.60
CA TRP A 151 -41.06 13.89 6.35
C TRP A 151 -41.98 14.59 7.35
N ARG A 152 -42.24 13.98 8.52
CA ARG A 152 -42.92 14.69 9.60
C ARG A 152 -41.96 15.75 10.12
N SER A 153 -42.22 17.01 9.79
CA SER A 153 -41.61 18.11 10.51
C SER A 153 -42.08 18.01 11.97
N LEU A 154 -41.19 18.24 12.93
CA LEU A 154 -41.55 18.23 14.36
C LEU A 154 -42.71 19.18 14.69
N SER A 155 -42.98 20.16 13.83
CA SER A 155 -44.14 21.06 13.87
C SER A 155 -45.50 20.37 13.66
N ASP A 156 -45.57 19.25 12.93
CA ASP A 156 -46.85 18.58 12.63
C ASP A 156 -47.34 17.66 13.75
N LEU A 157 -46.48 17.36 14.74
CA LEU A 157 -46.84 16.58 15.95
C LEU A 157 -47.44 17.45 17.06
N SER A 158 -47.29 18.77 17.01
CA SER A 158 -47.89 19.70 17.98
C SER A 158 -49.32 20.11 17.64
N THR A 159 -49.84 19.69 16.50
CA THR A 159 -51.18 20.05 16.01
C THR A 159 -51.98 18.80 15.69
N SER A 160 -52.21 17.94 16.68
CA SER A 160 -53.38 17.07 16.68
C SER A 160 -54.26 17.47 17.87
N PRO A 161 -55.55 17.78 17.64
CA PRO A 161 -56.50 18.13 18.70
C PRO A 161 -56.79 16.96 19.65
#